data_AF-A0A0A9B0L0-F1
#
_entry.id   AF-A0A0A9B0L0-F1
#
_cell.length_a   1.000
_cell.length_b   1.000
_cell.length_c   1.000
_cell.angle_alpha   90.00
_cell.angle_beta   90.00
_cell.angle_gamma   90.00
#
_symmetry.space_group_name_H-M   'P 1'
#
loop_
_entity.id
_entity.type
_entity.pdbx_description
1 polymer ?
#
loop_
_entity_poly.entity_id
_entity_poly.type
_entity_poly.pdbx_seq_one_letter_code
_entity_poly.pdbx_strand_id
1 'polypeptide(L)' 'MLHRGVSPDVVTYNSIIDGMCKAQAMDKAEAVLQQMFAKGVLPVCTTYNSLVHGY' A
#
# COMPACT_ATOMS: atom_id res chain seq x y z
N MET A 1 -4.70 12.00 -4.71
CA MET A 1 -4.38 13.07 -3.74
C MET A 1 -2.94 12.88 -3.29
N LEU A 2 -1.97 13.56 -3.92
CA LEU A 2 -0.53 13.48 -3.59
C LEU A 2 0.11 14.88 -3.57
N HIS A 3 -0.71 15.89 -3.26
CA HIS A 3 -0.31 17.30 -3.32
C HIS A 3 -0.72 18.02 -2.04
N ARG A 4 -0.08 17.63 -0.94
CA ARG A 4 -0.01 18.38 0.32
C ARG A 4 1.03 17.62 1.14
N GLY A 5 2.07 18.31 1.59
CA GLY A 5 3.26 17.75 2.27
C GLY A 5 2.98 17.07 3.62
N VAL A 6 2.05 16.12 3.63
CA VAL A 6 1.81 15.16 4.70
C VAL A 6 2.60 13.93 4.30
N SER A 7 3.64 13.58 5.07
CA SER A 7 4.31 12.30 4.90
C SER A 7 3.25 11.20 4.97
N PRO A 8 3.03 10.43 3.91
CA PRO A 8 2.08 9.33 3.96
C PRO A 8 2.56 8.34 5.02
N ASP A 9 1.79 8.23 6.10
CA ASP A 9 2.05 7.29 7.18
C ASP A 9 1.70 5.86 6.73
N VAL A 10 2.10 4.87 7.54
CA VAL A 10 1.75 3.45 7.34
C VAL A 10 0.27 3.28 6.99
N VAL A 11 -0.62 4.01 7.64
CA VAL A 11 -2.07 3.96 7.42
C VAL A 11 -2.46 4.40 6.02
N THR A 12 -1.85 5.46 5.49
CA THR A 12 -2.12 5.96 4.13
C THR A 12 -1.71 4.94 3.08
N TYR A 13 -0.53 4.36 3.21
CA TYR A 13 -0.06 3.30 2.32
C TYR A 13 -0.99 2.07 2.38
N ASN A 14 -1.38 1.67 3.59
CA ASN A 14 -2.24 0.50 3.77
C ASN A 14 -3.64 0.73 3.17
N SER A 15 -4.22 1.92 3.29
CA SER A 15 -5.49 2.26 2.63
C SER A 15 -5.39 2.27 1.10
N ILE A 16 -4.26 2.71 0.53
CA ILE A 16 -4.03 2.67 -0.91
C ILE A 16 -3.91 1.22 -1.39
N ILE A 17 -3.13 0.39 -0.68
CA ILE A 17 -2.94 -1.02 -1.02
C ILE A 17 -4.25 -1.79 -0.89
N ASP A 18 -5.03 -1.57 0.16
CA ASP A 18 -6.36 -2.19 0.35
C ASP A 18 -7.33 -1.82 -0.79
N GLY A 19 -7.36 -0.53 -1.17
CA GLY A 19 -8.15 -0.07 -2.30
C GLY A 19 -7.71 -0.68 -3.63
N MET A 20 -6.40 -0.87 -3.83
CA MET A 20 -5.87 -1.51 -5.02
C MET A 20 -6.11 -3.02 -5.05
N CYS A 21 -6.02 -3.72 -3.91
CA CYS A 21 -6.36 -5.14 -3.81
C CYS A 21 -7.85 -5.36 -4.13
N LYS A 22 -8.74 -4.52 -3.60
CA LYS A 22 -10.18 -4.56 -3.93
C LYS A 22 -10.48 -4.26 -5.39
N ALA A 23 -9.64 -3.46 -6.04
CA ALA A 23 -9.74 -3.16 -7.47
C ALA A 23 -9.04 -4.20 -8.36
N GLN A 24 -8.54 -5.31 -7.80
CA GLN A 24 -7.71 -6.31 -8.48
C GLN A 24 -6.49 -5.71 -9.22
N ALA A 25 -6.02 -4.55 -8.77
CA ALA A 25 -4.87 -3.85 -9.35
C ALA A 25 -3.58 -4.22 -8.59
N MET A 26 -3.29 -5.52 -8.54
CA MET A 26 -2.15 -6.12 -7.82
C MET A 26 -0.81 -5.48 -8.21
N ASP A 27 -0.57 -5.24 -9.50
CA ASP A 27 0.67 -4.62 -10.00
C ASP A 27 0.93 -3.25 -9.38
N LYS A 28 -0.14 -2.46 -9.20
CA LYS A 28 -0.04 -1.13 -8.58
C LYS A 28 0.11 -1.25 -7.07
N ALA A 29 -0.56 -2.22 -6.44
CA ALA A 29 -0.42 -2.48 -5.01
C ALA A 29 1.02 -2.85 -4.66
N GLU A 30 1.67 -3.68 -5.48
CA GLU A 30 3.08 -4.06 -5.31
C GLU A 30 4.03 -2.86 -5.49
N ALA A 31 3.80 -2.02 -6.50
CA ALA A 31 4.60 -0.80 -6.69
C ALA A 31 4.50 0.16 -5.48
N VAL A 32 3.32 0.27 -4.87
CA VAL A 32 3.09 1.07 -3.66
C VAL A 32 3.77 0.43 -2.45
N LEU A 33 3.75 -0.90 -2.33
CA LEU A 33 4.47 -1.65 -1.30
C LEU A 33 5.98 -1.41 -1.40
N GLN A 34 6.56 -1.45 -2.62
CA GLN A 34 7.98 -1.16 -2.84
C GLN A 34 8.34 0.29 -2.46
N GLN A 35 7.48 1.27 -2.74
CA GLN A 35 7.69 2.64 -2.28
C GLN A 35 7.67 2.77 -0.75
N MET A 36 6.85 1.97 -0.08
CA MET A 36 6.77 1.92 1.37
C MET A 36 8.11 1.43 1.96
N PHE A 37 8.66 0.34 1.40
CA PHE A 37 10.00 -0.15 1.74
C PHE A 37 11.11 0.87 1.44
N ALA A 38 11.07 1.53 0.28
CA ALA A 38 12.07 2.53 -0.10
C ALA A 38 12.09 3.74 0.84
N LYS A 39 10.97 4.05 1.49
CA LYS A 39 10.87 5.09 2.52
C LYS A 39 11.18 4.62 3.93
N GLY A 40 11.55 3.34 4.11
CA GLY A 40 11.81 2.76 5.43
C GLY A 40 10.55 2.50 6.26
N VAL A 41 9.38 2.51 5.62
CA VAL A 41 8.08 2.30 6.27
C VAL A 41 7.76 0.80 6.17
N LEU A 42 7.68 0.12 7.31
CA LEU A 42 7.42 -1.32 7.35
C LEU A 42 5.94 -1.61 7.06
N PRO A 43 5.61 -2.41 6.03
CA PRO A 43 4.25 -2.88 5.82
C PRO A 43 3.81 -3.78 6.98
N VAL A 44 2.59 -3.56 7.47
CA VAL A 44 1.99 -4.36 8.56
C VAL A 44 1.40 -5.64 7.96
N CYS A 45 1.29 -6.72 8.75
CA CYS A 45 0.74 -8.01 8.33
C CYS A 45 -0.61 -7.94 7.57
N THR A 46 -1.43 -6.93 7.83
CA THR A 46 -2.69 -6.68 7.10
C THR A 46 -2.46 -6.39 5.61
N THR A 47 -1.36 -5.73 5.26
CA THR A 47 -0.96 -5.44 3.87
C THR A 47 -0.71 -6.72 3.07
N TYR A 48 -0.01 -7.68 3.69
CA TYR A 48 0.24 -8.99 3.10
C TYR A 48 -1.02 -9.84 3.02
N ASN A 49 -1.89 -9.80 4.04
CA ASN A 49 -3.15 -10.53 4.01
C ASN A 49 -4.07 -10.03 2.90
N SER A 50 -4.12 -8.71 2.65
CA SER A 50 -4.88 -8.13 1.54
C SER A 50 -4.33 -8.53 0.16
N LEU A 51 -3.00 -8.64 0.01
CA LEU A 51 -2.37 -9.12 -1.22
C LEU A 51 -2.66 -10.61 -1.46
N VAL A 52 -2.62 -11.43 -0.40
CA VAL A 52 -2.95 -12.86 -0.48
C VAL A 52 -4.43 -13.08 -0.76
N HIS A 53 -5.32 -12.23 -0.24
CA HIS A 53 -6.76 -12.31 -0.55
C HIS A 53 -7.14 -11.80 -1.94
N GLY A 54 -6.29 -10.97 -2.56
CA GLY A 54 -6.50 -10.43 -3.90
C GLY A 54 -6.01 -11.34 -5.04
N TYR A 55 -5.20 -12.36 -4.71
CA TYR A 55 -4.76 -13.43 -5.62
C TYR A 55 -5.74 -14.60 -5.64
#